data_AF-A0AAV8UVK9-F1
#
_entry.id   AF-A0AAV8UVK9-F1
#
_cell.length_a   1.000
_cell.length_b   1.000
_cell.length_c   1.000
_cell.angle_alpha   90.00
_cell.angle_beta   90.00
_cell.angle_gamma   90.00
#
_symmetry.space_group_name_H-M   'P 1'
#
loop_
_entity.id
_entity.type
_entity.pdbx_description
1 polymer ?
#
loop_
_entity_poly.entity_id
_entity_poly.type
_entity_poly.pdbx_seq_one_letter_code
_entity_poly.pdbx_strand_id
1 'polypeptide(L)'
;MIGFVSSGSGCVRSKGRSEVCQVRSHNRLRKSGVVLRMASSEGENDSSDEGEKTFPLLKDFLAGLNDLGHLRIIVKNDAAVSEAIAKTEKLFYATIPSGLEYANIIDPSINLDLHMKLAGYGGARFEKGISRGANKAPTYIIRMLGTDKETVMVSFFLSGPEGPGDITPERVEAWTKLKDTFAGSEDETCWF
;
A
#
# COMPACT_ATOMS: atom_id res chain seq x y z
N MET A 1 20.10 -18.17 -51.23
CA MET A 1 21.51 -18.32 -51.62
C MET A 1 22.34 -18.01 -50.38
N ILE A 2 23.09 -19.00 -49.84
CA ILE A 2 24.22 -18.87 -48.87
C ILE A 2 23.93 -18.13 -47.53
N GLY A 3 24.15 -18.64 -46.30
CA GLY A 3 24.67 -19.94 -45.84
C GLY A 3 26.01 -19.86 -45.09
N PHE A 4 26.00 -19.77 -43.75
CA PHE A 4 27.08 -20.02 -42.74
C PHE A 4 26.40 -19.90 -41.35
N VAL A 5 26.38 -20.82 -40.37
CA VAL A 5 27.19 -21.97 -39.90
C VAL A 5 28.39 -21.63 -38.99
N SER A 6 28.48 -22.40 -37.88
CA SER A 6 29.58 -22.64 -36.91
C SER A 6 29.71 -21.75 -35.66
N SER A 7 30.09 -22.25 -34.46
CA SER A 7 29.92 -23.60 -33.83
C SER A 7 30.47 -23.69 -32.39
N GLY A 8 29.65 -24.14 -31.41
CA GLY A 8 30.10 -24.84 -30.18
C GLY A 8 30.74 -23.99 -29.07
N SER A 9 31.12 -24.53 -27.89
CA SER A 9 30.84 -25.81 -27.20
C SER A 9 31.40 -25.71 -25.76
N GLY A 10 30.80 -26.35 -24.74
CA GLY A 10 31.45 -26.45 -23.42
C GLY A 10 30.55 -26.89 -22.25
N CYS A 11 30.79 -28.11 -21.74
CA CYS A 11 30.08 -28.68 -20.57
C CYS A 11 31.10 -29.24 -19.58
N VAL A 12 30.95 -29.00 -18.26
CA VAL A 12 31.57 -29.80 -17.19
C VAL A 12 30.65 -29.89 -15.96
N ARG A 13 30.62 -31.06 -15.30
CA ARG A 13 29.94 -31.37 -14.03
C ARG A 13 30.94 -31.63 -12.89
N SER A 14 30.57 -31.30 -11.64
CA SER A 14 30.96 -31.99 -10.40
C SER A 14 30.04 -31.48 -9.26
N LYS A 15 29.31 -32.22 -8.41
CA LYS A 15 29.45 -33.52 -7.70
C LYS A 15 30.52 -33.58 -6.59
N GLY A 16 30.05 -33.59 -5.33
CA GLY A 16 30.74 -33.98 -4.09
C GLY A 16 29.83 -33.62 -2.88
N ARG A 17 29.13 -34.56 -2.24
CA ARG A 17 29.55 -35.34 -1.05
C ARG A 17 30.11 -34.45 0.08
N SER A 18 29.33 -34.13 1.12
CA SER A 18 28.88 -34.97 2.26
C SER A 18 29.94 -35.15 3.35
N GLU A 19 29.68 -34.66 4.56
CA GLU A 19 30.10 -35.36 5.77
C GLU A 19 29.22 -35.02 6.98
N VAL A 20 28.93 -36.04 7.78
CA VAL A 20 28.21 -35.98 9.05
C VAL A 20 29.24 -36.18 10.15
N CYS A 21 29.21 -35.38 11.21
CA CYS A 21 29.96 -35.70 12.42
C CYS A 21 29.13 -35.38 13.68
N GLN A 22 28.48 -36.41 14.23
CA GLN A 22 27.94 -36.38 15.59
C GLN A 22 29.06 -36.73 16.58
N VAL A 23 29.21 -35.94 17.65
CA VAL A 23 30.01 -36.35 18.81
C VAL A 23 29.18 -36.20 20.10
N ARG A 24 28.72 -37.35 20.59
CA ARG A 24 28.35 -37.65 21.99
C ARG A 24 29.64 -37.54 22.86
N SER A 25 29.68 -37.27 24.18
CA SER A 25 28.69 -37.07 25.25
C SER A 25 29.41 -36.96 26.63
N HIS A 26 28.68 -36.81 27.75
CA HIS A 26 29.10 -37.00 29.18
C HIS A 26 30.14 -36.00 29.75
N ASN A 27 29.96 -35.31 30.89
CA ASN A 27 29.54 -35.73 32.24
C ASN A 27 28.97 -34.51 33.01
N ARG A 28 27.86 -34.60 33.76
CA ARG A 28 27.72 -35.17 35.12
C ARG A 28 28.51 -34.44 36.22
N LEU A 29 27.83 -33.58 37.00
CA LEU A 29 27.88 -33.60 38.48
C LEU A 29 26.79 -32.72 39.11
N ARG A 30 26.21 -33.20 40.22
CA ARG A 30 25.17 -32.52 41.01
C ARG A 30 25.79 -31.43 41.88
N LYS A 31 25.05 -30.34 42.14
CA LYS A 31 25.03 -29.69 43.47
C LYS A 31 23.64 -29.16 43.79
N SER A 32 23.22 -29.41 45.03
CA SER A 32 22.01 -28.87 45.63
C SER A 32 22.17 -27.37 45.89
N GLY A 33 21.14 -26.58 45.58
CA GLY A 33 21.08 -25.16 45.88
C GLY A 33 19.65 -24.65 45.75
N VAL A 34 18.98 -24.44 46.89
CA VAL A 34 17.64 -23.85 46.96
C VAL A 34 17.78 -22.33 47.02
N VAL A 35 17.48 -21.62 45.92
CA VAL A 35 17.31 -20.15 45.94
C VAL A 35 16.24 -19.71 44.93
N LEU A 36 15.31 -18.87 45.41
CA LEU A 36 14.31 -18.04 44.71
C LEU A 36 13.48 -18.62 43.54
N ARG A 37 12.16 -18.67 43.76
CA ARG A 37 11.19 -18.37 42.69
C ARG A 37 11.34 -16.90 42.29
N MET A 38 11.99 -16.63 41.17
CA MET A 38 11.69 -15.44 40.38
C MET A 38 10.46 -15.73 39.53
N ALA A 39 9.46 -14.85 39.56
CA ALA A 39 8.38 -14.90 38.60
C ALA A 39 8.90 -14.39 37.26
N SER A 40 9.55 -15.26 36.49
CA SER A 40 9.63 -15.09 35.05
C SER A 40 8.20 -15.21 34.53
N SER A 41 7.54 -14.07 34.32
CA SER A 41 6.45 -14.03 33.35
C SER A 41 7.05 -14.55 32.06
N GLU A 42 6.62 -15.74 31.64
CA GLU A 42 6.92 -16.25 30.32
C GLU A 42 6.41 -15.17 29.37
N GLY A 43 7.36 -14.51 28.68
CA GLY A 43 6.99 -13.69 27.55
C GLY A 43 6.35 -14.64 26.57
N GLU A 44 5.03 -14.58 26.46
CA GLU A 44 4.31 -15.16 25.35
C GLU A 44 4.95 -14.54 24.11
N ASN A 45 5.86 -15.31 23.50
CA ASN A 45 6.11 -15.19 22.09
C ASN A 45 4.77 -15.53 21.45
N ASP A 46 3.94 -14.50 21.32
CA ASP A 46 2.88 -14.46 20.35
C ASP A 46 3.57 -14.49 18.99
N SER A 47 3.97 -15.71 18.61
CA SER A 47 4.17 -16.10 17.23
C SER A 47 2.78 -16.08 16.60
N SER A 48 2.27 -14.86 16.45
CA SER A 48 1.11 -14.57 15.66
C SER A 48 1.41 -15.14 14.30
N ASP A 49 0.55 -16.08 13.92
CA ASP A 49 0.50 -16.66 12.59
C ASP A 49 0.25 -15.46 11.67
N GLU A 50 1.31 -14.88 11.08
CA GLU A 50 1.23 -13.77 10.12
C GLU A 50 0.65 -14.30 8.81
N GLY A 51 -0.61 -14.74 8.89
CA GLY A 51 -1.47 -14.94 7.75
C GLY A 51 -1.46 -13.65 6.92
N GLU A 52 -1.23 -13.82 5.62
CA GLU A 52 -1.07 -12.74 4.66
C GLU A 52 -2.16 -11.68 4.87
N LYS A 53 -1.77 -10.49 5.37
CA LYS A 53 -2.72 -9.45 5.75
C LYS A 53 -3.34 -8.86 4.48
N THR A 54 -4.46 -9.43 4.05
CA THR A 54 -5.19 -8.97 2.86
C THR A 54 -5.96 -7.69 3.14
N PHE A 55 -6.04 -6.80 2.14
CA PHE A 55 -6.74 -5.51 2.23
C PHE A 55 -7.95 -5.40 1.27
N PRO A 56 -8.90 -6.36 1.24
CA PRO A 56 -9.93 -6.42 0.19
C PRO A 56 -10.76 -5.13 0.09
N LEU A 57 -11.30 -4.63 1.20
CA LEU A 57 -12.18 -3.45 1.19
C LEU A 57 -11.44 -2.16 0.75
N LEU A 58 -10.17 -2.01 1.13
CA LEU A 58 -9.32 -0.91 0.65
C LEU A 58 -9.01 -1.05 -0.85
N LYS A 59 -8.80 -2.27 -1.36
CA LYS A 59 -8.59 -2.51 -2.80
C LYS A 59 -9.85 -2.19 -3.61
N ASP A 60 -11.01 -2.60 -3.12
CA ASP A 60 -12.31 -2.28 -3.73
C ASP A 60 -12.57 -0.76 -3.74
N PHE A 61 -12.22 -0.07 -2.64
CA PHE A 61 -12.28 1.40 -2.56
C PHE A 61 -11.36 2.06 -3.60
N LEU A 62 -10.10 1.62 -3.68
CA LEU A 62 -9.12 2.15 -4.63
C LEU A 62 -9.51 1.86 -6.08
N ALA A 63 -10.17 0.73 -6.36
CA ALA A 63 -10.73 0.42 -7.67
C ALA A 63 -11.90 1.35 -8.03
N GLY A 64 -12.75 1.69 -7.05
CA GLY A 64 -13.85 2.64 -7.21
C GLY A 64 -13.42 4.07 -7.55
N LEU A 65 -12.16 4.45 -7.31
CA LEU A 65 -11.61 5.74 -7.74
C LEU A 65 -11.54 5.88 -9.28
N ASN A 66 -11.55 4.78 -10.03
CA ASN A 66 -11.47 4.79 -11.49
C ASN A 66 -12.64 5.54 -12.14
N ASP A 67 -13.84 5.39 -11.59
CA ASP A 67 -15.06 6.05 -12.06
C ASP A 67 -14.99 7.59 -11.92
N LEU A 68 -14.05 8.10 -11.11
CA LEU A 68 -13.86 9.54 -10.88
C LEU A 68 -13.02 10.22 -11.98
N GLY A 69 -12.33 9.46 -12.83
CA GLY A 69 -11.51 9.96 -13.93
C GLY A 69 -10.18 10.58 -13.46
N HIS A 70 -9.88 11.80 -13.91
CA HIS A 70 -8.65 12.50 -13.52
C HIS A 70 -8.75 13.00 -12.05
N LEU A 71 -7.79 12.62 -11.23
CA LEU A 71 -7.69 13.06 -9.85
C LEU A 71 -6.40 13.88 -9.69
N ARG A 72 -6.50 15.00 -8.98
CA ARG A 72 -5.31 15.65 -8.41
C ARG A 72 -4.95 14.87 -7.15
N ILE A 73 -3.91 14.07 -7.26
CA ILE A 73 -3.33 13.27 -6.19
C ILE A 73 -2.36 14.17 -5.43
N ILE A 74 -2.57 14.31 -4.12
CA ILE A 74 -1.77 15.16 -3.24
C ILE A 74 -1.18 14.30 -2.12
N VAL A 75 0.15 14.21 -2.10
CA VAL A 75 0.91 13.61 -1.00
C VAL A 75 1.69 14.72 -0.31
N LYS A 76 1.73 14.71 1.01
CA LYS A 76 2.50 15.68 1.81
C LYS A 76 3.36 14.98 2.85
N ASN A 77 4.44 15.65 3.25
CA ASN A 77 5.16 15.39 4.48
C ASN A 77 5.37 16.73 5.22
N ASP A 78 6.19 16.73 6.27
CA ASP A 78 6.40 17.91 7.12
C ASP A 78 7.15 19.06 6.41
N ALA A 79 7.79 18.80 5.27
CA ALA A 79 8.64 19.75 4.54
C ALA A 79 8.12 20.13 3.15
N ALA A 80 7.26 19.31 2.53
CA ALA A 80 6.85 19.46 1.14
C ALA A 80 5.45 18.89 0.85
N VAL A 81 4.85 19.41 -0.21
CA VAL A 81 3.64 18.87 -0.85
C VAL A 81 3.99 18.53 -2.30
N SER A 82 3.61 17.34 -2.74
CA SER A 82 3.69 16.88 -4.13
C SER A 82 2.28 16.72 -4.67
N GLU A 83 2.02 17.28 -5.85
CA GLU A 83 0.73 17.22 -6.52
C GLU A 83 0.91 16.76 -7.97
N ALA A 84 0.13 15.76 -8.38
CA ALA A 84 0.07 15.29 -9.76
C ALA A 84 -1.39 15.12 -10.20
N ILE A 85 -1.70 15.43 -11.47
CA ILE A 85 -3.00 15.10 -12.06
C ILE A 85 -2.82 13.78 -12.82
N ALA A 86 -3.53 12.73 -12.39
CA ALA A 86 -3.46 11.40 -12.98
C ALA A 86 -4.81 10.68 -12.84
N LYS A 87 -5.03 9.63 -13.63
CA LYS A 87 -6.11 8.68 -13.38
C LYS A 87 -5.61 7.49 -12.55
N THR A 88 -6.51 6.81 -11.87
CA THR A 88 -6.22 5.56 -11.15
C THR A 88 -6.37 4.30 -12.02
N GLU A 89 -6.74 4.41 -13.30
CA GLU A 89 -7.02 3.26 -14.20
C GLU A 89 -5.83 2.29 -14.39
N LYS A 90 -4.61 2.73 -14.08
CA LYS A 90 -3.36 1.94 -14.12
C LYS A 90 -2.95 1.38 -12.75
N LEU A 91 -3.80 1.47 -11.72
CA LEU A 91 -3.45 1.09 -10.36
C LEU A 91 -3.29 -0.44 -10.25
N PHE A 92 -2.11 -0.88 -9.83
CA PHE A 92 -1.76 -2.30 -9.71
C PHE A 92 -1.19 -2.63 -8.32
N TYR A 93 -1.40 -3.87 -7.88
CA TYR A 93 -0.99 -4.34 -6.57
C TYR A 93 0.27 -5.20 -6.66
N ALA A 94 1.18 -5.03 -5.69
CA ALA A 94 2.41 -5.80 -5.61
C ALA A 94 2.81 -6.06 -4.15
N THR A 95 3.09 -7.32 -3.82
CA THR A 95 3.70 -7.72 -2.55
C THR A 95 5.22 -7.81 -2.73
N ILE A 96 5.97 -7.07 -1.92
CA ILE A 96 7.44 -7.12 -1.94
C ILE A 96 7.96 -8.26 -1.03
N PRO A 97 9.23 -8.70 -1.16
CA PRO A 97 9.76 -9.87 -0.42
C PRO A 97 9.67 -9.80 1.11
N SER A 98 9.40 -8.64 1.69
CA SER A 98 9.17 -8.46 3.13
C SER A 98 7.68 -8.65 3.54
N GLY A 99 6.86 -9.26 2.69
CA GLY A 99 5.41 -9.47 2.93
C GLY A 99 4.53 -8.20 2.87
N LEU A 100 5.11 -7.04 2.56
CA LEU A 100 4.37 -5.79 2.50
C LEU A 100 3.69 -5.60 1.14
N GLU A 101 2.38 -5.33 1.15
CA GLU A 101 1.61 -5.05 -0.07
C GLU A 101 1.48 -3.55 -0.34
N TYR A 102 1.60 -3.18 -1.61
CA TYR A 102 1.48 -1.82 -2.13
C TYR A 102 0.44 -1.74 -3.26
N ALA A 103 -0.35 -0.67 -3.26
CA ALA A 103 -1.01 -0.16 -4.46
C ALA A 103 -0.08 0.82 -5.18
N ASN A 104 0.05 0.69 -6.49
CA ASN A 104 1.04 1.42 -7.27
C ASN A 104 0.39 2.07 -8.50
N ILE A 105 0.83 3.28 -8.84
CA ILE A 105 0.58 3.88 -10.15
C ILE A 105 1.95 4.26 -10.71
N ILE A 106 2.27 3.78 -11.91
CA ILE A 106 3.48 4.13 -12.66
C ILE A 106 3.00 4.68 -14.01
N ASP A 107 3.24 5.97 -14.23
CA ASP A 107 2.89 6.66 -15.48
C ASP A 107 4.07 7.48 -16.02
N PRO A 108 4.90 6.87 -16.91
CA PRO A 108 6.04 7.55 -17.50
C PRO A 108 5.68 8.79 -18.34
N SER A 109 4.45 8.91 -18.84
CA SER A 109 4.04 10.04 -19.68
C SER A 109 3.92 11.36 -18.91
N ILE A 110 3.74 11.28 -17.59
CA ILE A 110 3.68 12.42 -16.66
C ILE A 110 4.78 12.36 -15.59
N ASN A 111 5.72 11.41 -15.71
CA ASN A 111 6.79 11.16 -14.74
C ASN A 111 6.25 10.97 -13.29
N LEU A 112 5.19 10.16 -13.14
CA LEU A 112 4.57 9.84 -11.86
C LEU A 112 4.81 8.38 -11.47
N ASP A 113 5.57 8.19 -10.39
CA ASP A 113 5.65 6.93 -9.65
C ASP A 113 5.04 7.15 -8.26
N LEU A 114 3.90 6.52 -7.99
CA LEU A 114 3.18 6.59 -6.73
C LEU A 114 3.09 5.19 -6.10
N HIS A 115 3.54 5.07 -4.85
CA HIS A 115 3.53 3.83 -4.09
C HIS A 115 2.78 4.01 -2.76
N MET A 116 1.66 3.32 -2.60
CA MET A 116 0.79 3.39 -1.42
C MET A 116 0.89 2.08 -0.64
N LYS A 117 1.65 2.07 0.46
CA LYS A 117 1.77 0.92 1.37
C LYS A 117 0.42 0.64 2.04
N LEU A 118 -0.26 -0.44 1.66
CA LEU A 118 -1.65 -0.70 2.08
C LEU A 118 -1.80 -0.80 3.61
N ALA A 119 -0.83 -1.44 4.26
CA ALA A 119 -0.77 -1.58 5.71
C ALA A 119 -0.72 -0.26 6.51
N GLY A 120 -0.47 0.89 5.85
CA GLY A 120 -0.47 2.21 6.49
C GLY A 120 -1.83 2.90 6.55
N TYR A 121 -2.85 2.38 5.86
CA TYR A 121 -4.17 2.99 5.75
C TYR A 121 -5.18 2.37 6.73
N GLY A 122 -6.01 3.22 7.33
CA GLY A 122 -7.12 2.79 8.20
C GLY A 122 -8.51 3.13 7.64
N GLY A 123 -8.63 4.14 6.78
CA GLY A 123 -9.94 4.60 6.29
C GLY A 123 -9.84 5.71 5.24
N ALA A 124 -10.98 6.31 4.90
CA ALA A 124 -11.06 7.46 4.02
C ALA A 124 -12.18 8.43 4.45
N ARG A 125 -11.92 9.74 4.37
CA ARG A 125 -12.89 10.81 4.64
C ARG A 125 -13.20 11.62 3.39
N PHE A 126 -14.48 11.72 3.08
CA PHE A 126 -15.03 12.50 1.99
C PHE A 126 -15.32 13.92 2.48
N GLU A 127 -14.75 14.94 1.82
CA GLU A 127 -14.96 16.34 2.19
C GLU A 127 -15.40 17.16 0.97
N LYS A 128 -16.29 18.12 1.19
CA LYS A 128 -16.61 19.20 0.24
C LYS A 128 -15.92 20.47 0.72
N GLY A 129 -15.31 21.19 -0.22
CA GLY A 129 -14.58 22.44 0.05
C GLY A 129 -14.86 23.50 -1.00
N ILE A 130 -14.21 24.66 -0.83
CA ILE A 130 -14.24 25.77 -1.78
C ILE A 130 -12.81 26.07 -2.20
N SER A 131 -12.56 26.14 -3.51
CA SER A 131 -11.25 26.47 -4.06
C SER A 131 -10.79 27.86 -3.60
N ARG A 132 -9.50 27.98 -3.29
CA ARG A 132 -8.85 29.26 -2.95
C ARG A 132 -8.59 30.15 -4.16
N GLY A 133 -8.81 29.65 -5.38
CA GLY A 133 -8.70 30.44 -6.61
C GLY A 133 -9.82 31.46 -6.77
N ALA A 134 -9.63 32.43 -7.68
CA ALA A 134 -10.57 33.54 -7.91
C ALA A 134 -12.03 33.09 -8.14
N ASN A 135 -12.22 31.96 -8.82
CA ASN A 135 -13.54 31.44 -9.20
C ASN A 135 -14.30 30.76 -8.05
N LYS A 136 -13.66 30.50 -6.88
CA LYS A 136 -14.26 29.84 -5.71
C LYS A 136 -15.10 28.59 -6.03
N ALA A 137 -14.67 27.81 -7.02
CA ALA A 137 -15.36 26.60 -7.43
C ALA A 137 -15.45 25.56 -6.29
N PRO A 138 -16.53 24.76 -6.19
CA PRO A 138 -16.60 23.68 -5.22
C PRO A 138 -15.53 22.62 -5.50
N THR A 139 -14.94 22.08 -4.45
CA THR A 139 -13.94 21.00 -4.53
C THR A 139 -14.45 19.76 -3.82
N TYR A 140 -14.30 18.60 -4.46
CA TYR A 140 -14.70 17.30 -3.91
C TYR A 140 -13.42 16.52 -3.61
N ILE A 141 -13.28 16.07 -2.36
CA ILE A 141 -12.02 15.60 -1.78
C ILE A 141 -12.25 14.24 -1.14
N ILE A 142 -11.30 13.33 -1.31
CA ILE A 142 -11.20 12.08 -0.55
C ILE A 142 -9.84 12.11 0.15
N ARG A 143 -9.83 12.13 1.49
CA ARG A 143 -8.61 12.02 2.30
C ARG A 143 -8.46 10.59 2.77
N MET A 144 -7.43 9.90 2.30
CA MET A 144 -7.08 8.60 2.83
C MET A 144 -6.39 8.78 4.19
N LEU A 145 -6.92 8.13 5.21
CA LEU A 145 -6.51 8.26 6.60
C LEU A 145 -5.59 7.10 7.00
N GLY A 146 -4.62 7.39 7.87
CA GLY A 146 -3.74 6.41 8.47
C GLY A 146 -4.46 5.48 9.45
N THR A 147 -3.76 4.45 9.92
CA THR A 147 -4.27 3.55 10.99
C THR A 147 -4.50 4.27 12.32
N ASP A 148 -3.89 5.46 12.50
CA ASP A 148 -4.12 6.36 13.64
C ASP A 148 -5.42 7.19 13.53
N LYS A 149 -6.14 7.07 12.41
CA LYS A 149 -7.41 7.76 12.08
C LYS A 149 -7.33 9.27 11.85
N GLU A 150 -6.17 9.89 12.07
CA GLU A 150 -5.98 11.35 12.01
C GLU A 150 -5.01 11.76 10.90
N THR A 151 -3.96 10.97 10.65
CA THR A 151 -2.94 11.32 9.65
C THR A 151 -3.50 11.16 8.24
N VAL A 152 -3.49 12.25 7.46
CA VAL A 152 -3.86 12.22 6.04
C VAL A 152 -2.65 11.76 5.23
N MET A 153 -2.72 10.52 4.72
CA MET A 153 -1.64 9.83 4.01
C MET A 153 -1.54 10.27 2.54
N VAL A 154 -2.68 10.36 1.86
CA VAL A 154 -2.84 10.93 0.51
C VAL A 154 -4.22 11.57 0.40
N SER A 155 -4.36 12.61 -0.40
CA SER A 155 -5.67 13.19 -0.76
C SER A 155 -5.90 13.12 -2.26
N PHE A 156 -7.09 12.69 -2.66
CA PHE A 156 -7.58 12.74 -4.04
C PHE A 156 -8.59 13.88 -4.17
N PHE A 157 -8.36 14.80 -5.10
CA PHE A 157 -9.29 15.87 -5.43
C PHE A 157 -9.85 15.62 -6.83
N LEU A 158 -11.17 15.77 -7.03
CA LEU A 158 -11.71 15.86 -8.40
C LEU A 158 -11.04 17.03 -9.13
N SER A 159 -10.49 16.75 -10.32
CA SER A 159 -9.83 17.71 -11.19
C SER A 159 -10.09 17.32 -12.65
N GLY A 160 -10.09 18.27 -13.58
CA GLY A 160 -9.90 17.94 -14.99
C GLY A 160 -8.42 17.69 -15.30
N PRO A 161 -8.09 17.24 -16.52
CA PRO A 161 -6.71 17.10 -16.98
C PRO A 161 -5.95 18.43 -16.98
N GLU A 162 -6.64 19.54 -17.28
CA GLU A 162 -6.04 20.89 -17.33
C GLU A 162 -6.05 21.62 -15.97
N GLY A 163 -6.81 21.13 -14.98
CA GLY A 163 -6.85 21.72 -13.64
C GLY A 163 -8.16 21.57 -12.88
N PRO A 164 -8.27 22.20 -11.69
CA PRO A 164 -9.35 21.96 -10.72
C PRO A 164 -10.71 22.58 -11.09
N GLY A 165 -10.86 23.17 -12.29
CA GLY A 165 -12.11 23.81 -12.74
C GLY A 165 -13.01 22.92 -13.59
N ASP A 166 -12.48 21.83 -14.15
CA ASP A 166 -13.21 20.92 -15.04
C ASP A 166 -13.70 19.70 -14.26
N ILE A 167 -14.82 19.90 -13.55
CA ILE A 167 -15.53 18.89 -12.77
C ILE A 167 -16.98 18.84 -13.29
N THR A 168 -17.34 17.76 -13.97
CA THR A 168 -18.67 17.59 -14.55
C THR A 168 -19.68 17.02 -13.54
N PRO A 169 -21.00 17.22 -13.74
CA PRO A 169 -22.03 16.69 -12.83
C PRO A 169 -21.95 15.17 -12.64
N GLU A 170 -21.65 14.41 -13.70
CA GLU A 170 -21.55 12.95 -13.69
C GLU A 170 -20.40 12.47 -12.80
N ARG A 171 -19.31 13.25 -12.73
CA ARG A 171 -18.16 12.95 -11.85
C ARG A 171 -18.45 13.29 -10.39
N VAL A 172 -19.30 14.29 -10.14
CA VAL A 172 -19.83 14.59 -8.80
C VAL A 172 -20.80 13.49 -8.34
N GLU A 173 -21.63 12.97 -9.26
CA GLU A 173 -22.50 11.81 -9.01
C GLU A 173 -21.67 10.56 -8.69
N ALA A 174 -20.65 10.25 -9.49
CA ALA A 174 -19.73 9.14 -9.23
C ALA A 174 -19.02 9.26 -7.86
N TRP A 175 -18.54 10.45 -7.49
CA TRP A 175 -17.97 10.73 -6.16
C TRP A 175 -18.97 10.53 -5.03
N THR A 176 -20.23 10.96 -5.24
CA THR A 176 -21.31 10.80 -4.24
C THR A 176 -21.69 9.33 -4.09
N LYS A 177 -21.84 8.60 -5.20
CA LYS A 177 -22.06 7.15 -5.21
C LYS A 177 -20.95 6.39 -4.50
N LEU A 178 -19.68 6.79 -4.70
CA LEU A 178 -18.55 6.17 -3.99
C LEU A 178 -18.62 6.44 -2.48
N LYS A 179 -18.94 7.66 -2.06
CA LYS A 179 -19.21 7.98 -0.64
C LYS A 179 -20.31 7.10 -0.08
N ASP A 180 -21.45 7.05 -0.74
CA ASP A 180 -22.64 6.34 -0.26
C ASP A 180 -22.44 4.82 -0.23
N THR A 181 -21.54 4.28 -1.08
CA THR A 181 -21.16 2.86 -1.11
C THR A 181 -20.30 2.45 0.09
N PHE A 182 -19.36 3.32 0.53
CA PHE A 182 -18.35 2.96 1.55
C PHE A 182 -18.56 3.61 2.92
N ALA A 183 -19.03 4.86 2.97
CA ALA A 183 -19.36 5.56 4.20
C ALA A 183 -20.87 5.49 4.50
N GLY A 184 -21.73 5.55 3.47
CA GLY A 184 -23.18 5.70 3.60
C GLY A 184 -23.65 7.13 3.34
N SER A 185 -24.96 7.41 3.40
CA SER A 185 -25.52 8.72 3.03
C SER A 185 -25.21 9.82 4.04
N GLU A 186 -25.34 9.52 5.34
CA GLU A 186 -25.19 10.48 6.43
C GLU A 186 -23.73 10.67 6.88
N ASP A 187 -22.89 9.66 6.70
CA ASP A 187 -21.50 9.66 7.13
C ASP A 187 -20.56 10.27 6.08
N GLU A 188 -19.47 10.85 6.57
CA GLU A 188 -18.38 11.39 5.76
C GLU A 188 -17.12 10.51 5.78
N THR A 189 -17.04 9.49 6.65
CA THR A 189 -15.82 8.67 6.83
C THR A 189 -16.12 7.17 6.82
N CYS A 190 -15.32 6.41 6.06
CA CYS A 190 -15.33 4.94 6.07
C CYS A 190 -14.01 4.39 6.62
N TRP A 191 -14.04 3.13 7.08
CA TRP A 191 -12.89 2.41 7.64
C TRP A 191 -12.68 1.07 6.92
N PHE A 192 -11.44 0.58 6.88
CA PHE A 192 -11.02 -0.62 6.13
C PHE A 192 -10.53 -1.75 7.03
#